data_AF-A0AAD2CT03-F1
#
_entry.id   AF-A0AAD2CT03-F1
#
_cell.length_a   1.000
_cell.length_b   1.000
_cell.length_c   1.000
_cell.angle_alpha   90.00
_cell.angle_beta   90.00
_cell.angle_gamma   90.00
#
_symmetry.space_group_name_H-M   'P 1'
#
loop_
_entity.id
_entity.type
_entity.pdbx_description
1 polymer ?
#
loop_
_entity_poly.entity_id
_entity_poly.type
_entity_poly.pdbx_seq_one_letter_code
_entity_poly.pdbx_strand_id
1 'polypeptide(L)'
;MGSTYNVTIEWENGEITPKPLSIIGADDPVACARYARENNLLGLPGWKPFRSIAKKKKKLFCLINQAKLRSFSTAPRYMYGFKIPKDYKDALRLDKLHGNTKWQDATKGEMDQLAEYKVFIDLGRGTDQPTINTE
;
A
#
# COMPACT_ATOMS: atom_id res chain seq x y z
N MET A 1 -21.83 4.98 29.54
CA MET A 1 -21.16 4.20 28.48
C MET A 1 -19.67 4.49 28.51
N GLY A 2 -18.95 3.91 29.47
CA GLY A 2 -17.53 4.22 29.69
C GLY A 2 -16.74 2.93 29.78
N SER A 3 -15.68 2.82 28.99
CA SER A 3 -14.66 1.81 29.23
C SER A 3 -13.65 2.33 30.25
N THR A 4 -12.94 1.43 30.93
CA THR A 4 -11.91 1.80 31.92
C THR A 4 -10.75 2.58 31.32
N TYR A 5 -10.53 2.48 30.00
CA TYR A 5 -9.49 3.20 29.28
C TYR A 5 -10.04 3.74 27.97
N ASN A 6 -10.11 5.07 27.85
CA ASN A 6 -10.46 5.73 26.60
C ASN A 6 -9.21 6.32 25.94
N VAL A 7 -9.18 6.28 24.62
CA VAL A 7 -8.13 6.87 23.77
C VAL A 7 -8.77 7.97 22.93
N THR A 8 -8.15 9.14 22.94
CA THR A 8 -8.53 10.24 22.07
C THR A 8 -7.83 10.06 20.73
N ILE A 9 -8.61 10.04 19.64
CA ILE A 9 -8.10 9.84 18.29
C ILE A 9 -8.43 11.06 17.46
N GLU A 10 -7.43 11.51 16.72
CA GLU A 10 -7.58 12.42 15.59
C GLU A 10 -7.77 11.60 14.32
N TRP A 11 -8.91 11.79 13.66
CA TRP A 11 -9.25 11.14 12.40
C TRP A 11 -8.66 11.90 11.21
N GLU A 12 -8.66 11.28 10.02
CA GLU A 12 -8.15 11.92 8.79
C GLU A 12 -8.91 13.20 8.39
N ASN A 13 -10.16 13.34 8.86
CA ASN A 13 -10.98 14.54 8.66
C ASN A 13 -10.67 15.66 9.68
N GLY A 14 -9.75 15.45 10.63
CA GLY A 14 -9.39 16.40 11.69
C GLY A 14 -10.31 16.38 12.91
N GLU A 15 -11.31 15.51 12.95
CA GLU A 15 -12.17 15.36 14.12
C GLU A 15 -11.45 14.63 15.24
N ILE A 16 -11.65 15.11 16.48
CA ILE A 16 -11.05 14.51 17.67
C ILE A 16 -12.17 13.87 18.50
N THR A 17 -12.16 12.55 18.61
CA THR A 17 -13.20 11.83 19.38
C THR A 17 -12.60 10.87 20.41
N PRO A 18 -13.15 10.79 21.63
CA PRO A 18 -12.78 9.77 22.59
C PRO A 18 -13.45 8.44 22.24
N LYS A 19 -12.64 7.39 22.10
CA LYS A 19 -13.12 6.02 21.83
C LYS A 19 -12.59 5.06 22.89
N PRO A 20 -13.33 4.00 23.23
CA PRO A 20 -12.86 2.99 24.17
C PRO A 20 -11.68 2.21 23.58
N LEU A 21 -10.66 1.93 24.41
CA LEU A 21 -9.42 1.25 24.00
C LEU A 21 -9.68 -0.14 23.42
N SER A 22 -10.75 -0.83 23.85
CA SER A 22 -11.09 -2.16 23.36
C SER A 22 -11.43 -2.19 21.87
N ILE A 23 -12.12 -1.16 21.37
CA ILE A 23 -12.52 -1.07 19.96
C ILE A 23 -11.30 -0.76 19.10
N ILE A 24 -10.58 0.29 19.48
CA ILE A 24 -9.42 0.79 18.73
C ILE A 24 -8.27 -0.23 18.76
N GLY A 25 -8.08 -0.91 19.88
CA GLY A 25 -7.10 -1.97 20.02
C GLY A 25 -7.35 -3.17 19.12
N ALA A 26 -8.62 -3.42 18.76
CA ALA A 26 -8.97 -4.47 17.79
C ALA A 26 -8.71 -4.01 16.35
N ASP A 27 -9.00 -2.73 16.05
CA ASP A 27 -8.84 -2.15 14.70
C ASP A 27 -7.37 -1.88 14.34
N ASP A 28 -6.65 -1.14 15.19
CA ASP A 28 -5.22 -0.82 15.00
C ASP A 28 -4.39 -1.13 16.27
N PRO A 29 -4.06 -2.42 16.49
CA PRO A 29 -3.21 -2.82 17.61
C PRO A 29 -1.77 -2.27 17.50
N VAL A 30 -1.33 -1.86 16.30
CA VAL A 30 0.04 -1.39 16.04
C VAL A 30 0.19 0.05 16.50
N ALA A 31 -0.77 0.93 16.20
CA ALA A 31 -0.80 2.30 16.71
C ALA A 31 -0.92 2.32 18.23
N CYS A 32 -1.79 1.49 18.82
CA CYS A 32 -1.90 1.35 20.27
C CYS A 32 -0.58 0.88 20.90
N ALA A 33 0.07 -0.14 20.33
CA ALA A 33 1.36 -0.63 20.85
C ALA A 33 2.47 0.43 20.77
N ARG A 34 2.50 1.24 19.71
CA ARG A 34 3.43 2.36 19.58
C ARG A 34 3.18 3.42 20.65
N TYR A 35 1.94 3.86 20.79
CA TYR A 35 1.54 4.87 21.78
C TYR A 35 1.83 4.41 23.21
N ALA A 36 1.50 3.16 23.54
CA ALA A 36 1.75 2.57 24.85
C ALA A 36 3.23 2.52 25.21
N ARG A 37 4.08 2.27 24.21
CA ARG A 37 5.53 2.24 24.38
C ARG A 37 6.11 3.64 24.60
N GLU A 38 5.64 4.63 23.85
CA GLU A 38 6.10 6.03 23.95
C GLU A 38 5.66 6.69 25.26
N ASN A 39 4.48 6.31 25.78
CA ASN A 39 3.91 6.87 27.01
C ASN A 39 4.09 5.95 28.25
N ASN A 40 4.90 4.89 28.17
CA ASN A 40 5.16 3.94 29.26
C ASN A 40 3.90 3.27 29.89
N LEU A 41 2.85 3.04 29.10
CA LEU A 41 1.56 2.51 29.57
C LEU A 41 1.49 0.97 29.66
N LEU A 42 2.55 0.26 29.25
CA LEU A 42 2.59 -1.20 29.14
C LEU A 42 2.45 -1.98 30.46
N GLY A 43 2.44 -1.29 31.61
CA GLY A 43 2.18 -1.86 32.93
C GLY A 43 0.70 -1.96 33.30
N LEU A 44 -0.15 -1.15 32.67
CA LEU A 44 -1.56 -1.02 33.03
C LEU A 44 -2.39 -2.21 32.50
N PRO A 45 -3.43 -2.66 33.24
CA PRO A 45 -4.20 -3.86 32.89
C PRO A 45 -4.84 -3.78 31.50
N GLY A 46 -5.34 -2.61 31.06
CA GLY A 46 -5.90 -2.43 29.72
C GLY A 46 -4.87 -2.47 28.58
N TRP A 47 -3.59 -2.22 28.90
CA TRP A 47 -2.51 -2.10 27.90
C TRP A 47 -1.59 -3.33 27.86
N LYS A 48 -1.80 -4.31 28.75
CA LYS A 48 -1.07 -5.58 28.78
C LYS A 48 -1.07 -6.34 27.45
N PRO A 49 -2.18 -6.41 26.68
CA PRO A 49 -2.19 -7.14 25.40
C PRO A 49 -1.16 -6.64 24.39
N PHE A 50 -0.91 -5.31 24.37
CA PHE A 50 0.01 -4.69 23.41
C PHE A 50 1.49 -4.89 23.74
N ARG A 51 1.81 -5.42 24.93
CA ARG A 51 3.18 -5.66 25.39
C ARG A 51 3.95 -6.61 24.46
N SER A 52 3.30 -7.64 23.94
CA SER A 52 3.94 -8.62 23.05
C SER A 52 4.40 -7.99 21.73
N ILE A 53 3.59 -7.06 21.20
CA ILE A 53 3.84 -6.31 19.97
C ILE A 53 4.93 -5.26 20.21
N ALA A 54 4.83 -4.48 21.29
CA ALA A 54 5.77 -3.42 21.63
C ALA A 54 7.20 -3.92 21.94
N LYS A 55 7.33 -5.14 22.48
CA LYS A 55 8.63 -5.77 22.80
C LYS A 55 9.52 -5.94 21.56
N LYS A 56 8.95 -6.26 20.39
CA LYS A 56 9.71 -6.59 19.18
C LYS A 56 9.87 -5.35 18.30
N LYS A 57 10.80 -4.44 18.68
CA LYS A 57 11.03 -3.15 18.01
C LYS A 57 11.12 -3.26 16.47
N LYS A 58 11.93 -4.19 15.93
CA LYS A 58 12.05 -4.42 14.48
C LYS A 58 10.72 -4.84 13.82
N LYS A 59 10.01 -5.81 14.41
CA LYS A 59 8.72 -6.28 13.87
C LYS A 59 7.66 -5.19 13.91
N LEU A 60 7.62 -4.39 14.98
CA LEU A 60 6.73 -3.24 15.09
C LEU A 60 6.98 -2.24 13.95
N PHE A 61 8.25 -1.89 13.65
CA PHE A 61 8.56 -1.01 12.52
C PHE A 61 8.15 -1.60 11.17
N CYS A 62 8.35 -2.90 10.95
CA CYS A 62 7.86 -3.57 9.73
C CYS A 62 6.34 -3.48 9.60
N LEU A 63 5.60 -3.70 10.70
CA LEU A 63 4.14 -3.60 10.72
C LEU A 63 3.67 -2.16 10.45
N ILE A 64 4.31 -1.16 11.05
CA ILE A 64 4.03 0.26 10.79
C ILE A 64 4.25 0.59 9.30
N ASN A 65 5.39 0.18 8.74
CA ASN A 65 5.70 0.43 7.33
C ASN A 65 4.73 -0.31 6.40
N GLN A 66 4.30 -1.52 6.76
CA GLN A 66 3.31 -2.27 5.99
C GLN A 66 1.92 -1.62 6.05
N ALA A 67 1.50 -1.11 7.20
CA ALA A 67 0.24 -0.38 7.34
C ALA A 67 0.25 0.90 6.49
N LYS A 68 1.33 1.68 6.55
CA LYS A 68 1.53 2.85 5.67
C LYS A 68 1.52 2.45 4.18
N LEU A 69 2.23 1.38 3.82
CA LEU A 69 2.28 0.95 2.42
C LEU A 69 0.89 0.56 1.90
N ARG A 70 0.08 -0.13 2.70
CA ARG A 70 -1.29 -0.54 2.31
C ARG A 70 -2.21 0.65 2.08
N SER A 71 -2.14 1.69 2.91
CA SER A 71 -2.95 2.90 2.72
C SER A 71 -2.55 3.63 1.43
N PHE A 72 -1.24 3.84 1.23
CA PHE A 72 -0.75 4.59 0.05
C PHE A 72 -0.78 3.80 -1.26
N SER A 73 -0.58 2.47 -1.25
CA SER A 73 -0.52 1.67 -2.49
C SER A 73 -1.84 1.60 -3.24
N THR A 74 -2.95 1.76 -2.52
CA THR A 74 -4.29 1.72 -3.10
C THR A 74 -4.67 3.06 -3.74
N ALA A 75 -4.07 4.16 -3.30
CA ALA A 75 -4.38 5.50 -3.78
C ALA A 75 -4.18 5.65 -5.31
N PRO A 76 -5.09 6.33 -6.01
CA PRO A 76 -4.92 6.64 -7.42
C PRO A 76 -3.80 7.67 -7.60
N ARG A 77 -2.91 7.43 -8.58
CA ARG A 77 -1.89 8.40 -8.99
C ARG A 77 -2.40 9.21 -10.16
N TYR A 78 -2.19 10.51 -10.14
CA TYR A 78 -2.55 11.42 -11.23
C TYR A 78 -1.31 12.11 -11.77
N MET A 79 -1.24 12.27 -13.09
CA MET A 79 -0.21 13.02 -13.76
C MET A 79 -0.85 13.83 -14.90
N TYR A 80 -0.54 15.13 -14.97
CA TYR A 80 -1.15 16.07 -15.92
C TYR A 80 -2.69 16.06 -15.94
N GLY A 81 -3.32 15.82 -14.78
CA GLY A 81 -4.79 15.75 -14.66
C GLY A 81 -5.40 14.41 -15.09
N PHE A 82 -4.62 13.46 -15.57
CA PHE A 82 -5.07 12.11 -15.93
C PHE A 82 -4.70 11.10 -14.85
N LYS A 83 -5.61 10.18 -14.55
CA LYS A 83 -5.31 9.05 -13.67
C LYS A 83 -4.37 8.09 -14.40
N ILE A 84 -3.23 7.79 -13.79
CA ILE A 84 -2.29 6.81 -14.31
C ILE A 84 -2.84 5.41 -14.02
N PRO A 85 -3.00 4.54 -15.04
CA PRO A 85 -3.42 3.17 -14.84
C PRO A 85 -2.37 2.37 -14.08
N LYS A 86 -2.80 1.43 -13.24
CA LYS A 86 -1.88 0.52 -12.53
C LYS A 86 -1.42 -0.64 -13.42
N ASP A 87 -2.35 -1.18 -14.19
CA ASP A 87 -2.16 -2.32 -15.09
C ASP A 87 -2.88 -2.05 -16.41
N TYR A 88 -2.59 -2.84 -17.46
CA TYR A 88 -3.28 -2.75 -18.76
C TYR A 88 -4.81 -2.88 -18.64
N LYS A 89 -5.31 -3.75 -17.75
CA LYS A 89 -6.75 -3.87 -17.47
C LYS A 89 -7.34 -2.58 -16.90
N ASP A 90 -6.57 -1.88 -16.07
CA ASP A 90 -7.00 -0.60 -15.50
C ASP A 90 -6.97 0.52 -16.55
N ALA A 91 -6.02 0.47 -17.49
CA ALA A 91 -5.98 1.36 -18.65
C ALA A 91 -7.25 1.22 -19.51
N LEU A 92 -7.63 -0.02 -19.86
CA LEU A 92 -8.87 -0.30 -20.58
C LEU A 92 -10.12 0.17 -19.82
N ARG A 93 -10.12 0.01 -18.49
CA ARG A 93 -11.20 0.48 -17.62
C ARG A 93 -11.32 2.01 -17.65
N LEU A 94 -10.19 2.73 -17.63
CA LEU A 94 -10.16 4.19 -17.70
C LEU A 94 -10.61 4.70 -19.08
N ASP A 95 -10.12 4.08 -20.15
CA ASP A 95 -10.53 4.36 -21.52
C ASP A 95 -12.06 4.24 -21.67
N LYS A 96 -12.63 3.12 -21.21
CA LYS A 96 -14.08 2.88 -21.22
C LYS A 96 -14.86 3.90 -20.37
N LEU A 97 -14.31 4.28 -19.21
CA LEU A 97 -14.94 5.26 -18.31
C LEU A 97 -15.01 6.65 -18.93
N HIS A 98 -13.98 7.04 -19.69
CA HIS A 98 -13.89 8.36 -20.32
C HIS A 98 -14.37 8.38 -21.78
N GLY A 99 -14.81 7.23 -22.31
CA GLY A 99 -15.27 7.09 -23.70
C GLY A 99 -14.16 7.35 -24.73
N ASN A 100 -12.90 7.12 -24.36
CA ASN A 100 -11.74 7.32 -25.24
C ASN A 100 -10.87 6.05 -25.31
N THR A 101 -9.89 6.05 -26.21
CA THR A 101 -8.97 4.93 -26.45
C THR A 101 -7.51 5.33 -26.22
N LYS A 102 -7.27 6.43 -25.48
CA LYS A 102 -5.96 7.08 -25.41
C LYS A 102 -4.88 6.16 -24.83
N TRP A 103 -5.20 5.37 -23.81
CA TRP A 103 -4.22 4.46 -23.23
C TRP A 103 -3.92 3.28 -24.15
N GLN A 104 -4.93 2.77 -24.86
CA GLN A 104 -4.75 1.73 -25.89
C GLN A 104 -3.89 2.22 -27.05
N ASP A 105 -4.17 3.42 -27.57
CA ASP A 105 -3.44 4.01 -28.68
C ASP A 105 -1.98 4.27 -28.30
N ALA A 106 -1.73 4.75 -27.07
CA ALA A 106 -0.38 4.91 -26.53
C ALA A 106 0.38 3.57 -26.42
N THR A 107 -0.28 2.53 -25.90
CA THR A 107 0.32 1.20 -25.76
C THR A 107 0.67 0.62 -27.14
N LYS A 108 -0.22 0.80 -28.12
CA LYS A 108 0.02 0.36 -29.49
C LYS A 108 1.22 1.08 -30.10
N GLY A 109 1.30 2.41 -29.96
CA GLY A 109 2.43 3.19 -30.48
C GLY A 109 3.76 2.75 -29.88
N GLU A 110 3.81 2.46 -28.58
CA GLU A 110 5.01 1.93 -27.92
C GLU A 110 5.42 0.56 -28.48
N MET A 111 4.47 -0.37 -28.63
CA MET A 111 4.74 -1.70 -29.18
C MET A 111 5.20 -1.64 -30.64
N ASP A 112 4.59 -0.77 -31.45
CA ASP A 112 4.96 -0.55 -32.84
C ASP A 112 6.40 0.02 -32.94
N GLN A 113 6.76 0.97 -32.07
CA GLN A 113 8.13 1.50 -31.99
C GLN A 113 9.15 0.44 -31.57
N LEU A 114 8.84 -0.36 -30.55
CA LEU A 114 9.73 -1.44 -30.10
C LEU A 114 9.97 -2.47 -31.21
N ALA A 115 8.94 -2.76 -32.02
CA ALA A 115 9.05 -3.62 -33.19
C ALA A 115 9.91 -2.99 -34.30
N GLU A 116 9.74 -1.69 -34.55
CA GLU A 116 10.53 -0.94 -35.54
C GLU A 116 12.03 -0.94 -35.20
N TYR A 117 12.37 -0.67 -33.94
CA TYR A 117 13.76 -0.64 -33.47
C TYR A 117 14.37 -2.04 -33.28
N LYS A 118 13.60 -3.12 -33.49
CA LYS A 118 14.03 -4.52 -33.29
C LYS A 118 14.75 -4.74 -31.96
N VAL A 119 14.25 -4.09 -30.90
CA VAL A 119 14.86 -4.13 -29.56
C VAL A 119 14.86 -5.54 -28.98
N PHE A 120 13.86 -6.35 -29.37
CA PHE A 120 13.69 -7.71 -28.92
C PHE A 120 13.89 -8.70 -30.07
N ILE A 121 14.61 -9.77 -29.78
CA ILE A 121 14.72 -10.94 -30.65
C ILE A 121 13.76 -11.98 -30.08
N ASP A 122 12.67 -12.27 -30.79
CA ASP A 122 11.76 -13.36 -30.43
C ASP A 122 12.39 -14.70 -30.84
N LEU A 123 12.80 -15.49 -29.85
CA LEU A 123 13.34 -16.83 -30.06
C LEU A 123 12.21 -17.87 -30.25
N GLY A 124 10.95 -17.51 -29.97
CA GLY A 124 9.82 -18.43 -29.99
C GLY A 124 9.61 -19.16 -28.67
N ARG A 125 8.48 -19.86 -28.54
CA ARG A 125 8.15 -20.61 -27.32
C ARG A 125 8.87 -21.95 -27.30
N GLY A 126 9.55 -22.24 -26.19
CA GLY A 126 10.20 -23.54 -25.96
C GLY A 126 11.66 -23.61 -26.40
N THR A 127 12.25 -22.49 -26.81
CA THR A 127 13.70 -22.42 -27.03
C THR A 127 14.46 -22.31 -25.71
N ASP A 128 15.64 -22.93 -25.67
CA ASP A 128 16.53 -22.80 -24.53
C ASP A 128 16.94 -21.35 -24.30
N GLN A 129 17.07 -20.95 -23.03
CA GLN A 129 17.50 -19.60 -22.68
C GLN A 129 18.89 -19.34 -23.26
N PRO A 130 19.12 -18.21 -23.96
CA PRO A 130 20.42 -17.91 -24.53
C PRO A 130 21.48 -17.87 -23.41
N THR A 131 22.52 -18.70 -23.54
CA THR A 131 23.68 -18.66 -22.65
C THR A 131 24.49 -17.41 -22.97
N ILE A 132 24.60 -16.51 -21.99
CA ILE A 132 25.49 -15.36 -22.09
C ILE A 132 26.92 -15.90 -22.06
N ASN A 133 27.64 -15.83 -23.17
CA ASN A 133 29.05 -16.17 -23.23
C ASN A 133 29.81 -15.08 -22.46
N THR A 134 30.19 -15.37 -21.22
CA THR A 134 31.11 -14.53 -20.44
C THR A 134 32.52 -14.84 -20.93
N GLU A 135 33.08 -13.96 -21.77
CA GLU A 135 34.52 -13.90 -22.05
C GLU A 135 35.29 -13.27 -20.89
#